data_AF-A0A3B0IWQ5-F1
#
_entry.id   AF-A0A3B0IWQ5-F1
#
_cell.length_a   1.000
_cell.length_b   1.000
_cell.length_c   1.000
_cell.angle_alpha   90.00
_cell.angle_beta   90.00
_cell.angle_gamma   90.00
#
_symmetry.space_group_name_H-M   'P 1'
#
loop_
_entity.id
_entity.type
_entity.pdbx_description
1 polymer ?
#
loop_
_entity_poly.entity_id
_entity_poly.type
_entity_poly.pdbx_seq_one_letter_code
_entity_poly.pdbx_strand_id
1 'polypeptide(L)'
;MQASTLQRRINDIPQALRELLSVRLQSYTTSTSKYKALLKSVSADRRLRWTKQFYGASRTGRWAGRIFQPDNLPRPTLDQNTLDNGIEALKAGCTELIFDDIMQLTSSVLRGCIVAPLGKKLVISDLSNIEGRMLAWLAGENWKVNAFSEFDNVKGDDLYKLAYARAFNLLPENVTKAQRQVGKLMEPGLGYGGGVVVFLTFALAYGLDLDELAKASLPNIPPNVKREAISWYQKSVETDKTYGLSEKVFVTCDSLKRM
;
A
#
# COMPACT_ATOMS: atom_id res chain seq x y z
N MET A 1 -19.67 -7.43 -2.66
CA MET A 1 -18.84 -6.84 -3.74
C MET A 1 -17.82 -5.89 -3.11
N GLN A 2 -16.54 -6.00 -3.45
CA GLN A 2 -15.49 -5.13 -2.91
C GLN A 2 -15.49 -3.78 -3.64
N ALA A 3 -15.04 -2.71 -2.97
CA ALA A 3 -15.00 -1.35 -3.53
C ALA A 3 -14.23 -1.28 -4.86
N SER A 4 -13.11 -2.02 -4.95
CA SER A 4 -12.30 -2.15 -6.16
C SER A 4 -13.05 -2.81 -7.33
N THR A 5 -14.00 -3.70 -7.06
CA THR A 5 -14.83 -4.34 -8.10
C THR A 5 -15.83 -3.35 -8.70
N LEU A 6 -16.39 -2.47 -7.87
CA LEU A 6 -17.39 -1.48 -8.30
C LEU A 6 -16.75 -0.33 -9.09
N GLN A 7 -15.60 0.16 -8.63
CA GLN A 7 -14.84 1.20 -9.35
C GLN A 7 -14.44 0.77 -10.76
N ARG A 8 -14.17 -0.52 -10.98
CA ARG A 8 -13.83 -1.07 -12.30
C ARG A 8 -14.96 -0.99 -13.33
N ARG A 9 -16.22 -1.05 -12.88
CA ARG A 9 -17.38 -1.07 -13.78
C ARG A 9 -18.08 0.28 -13.88
N ILE A 10 -17.60 1.31 -13.18
CA ILE A 10 -18.25 2.62 -13.10
C ILE A 10 -18.31 3.34 -14.46
N ASN A 11 -17.37 3.07 -15.36
CA ASN A 11 -17.33 3.70 -16.68
C ASN A 11 -18.34 3.09 -17.66
N ASP A 12 -18.69 1.81 -17.50
CA ASP A 12 -19.52 1.05 -18.45
C ASP A 12 -21.02 0.98 -18.05
N ILE A 13 -21.43 1.77 -17.06
CA ILE A 13 -22.79 1.73 -16.49
C ILE A 13 -23.54 3.05 -16.66
N PRO A 14 -24.88 3.02 -16.70
CA PRO A 14 -25.71 4.22 -16.76
C PRO A 14 -25.42 5.20 -15.63
N GLN A 15 -25.55 6.50 -15.91
CA GLN A 15 -25.20 7.58 -14.98
C GLN A 15 -25.90 7.47 -13.61
N ALA A 16 -27.21 7.17 -13.59
CA ALA A 16 -27.95 7.00 -12.34
C ALA A 16 -27.39 5.84 -11.47
N LEU A 17 -26.91 4.77 -12.10
CA LEU A 17 -26.29 3.65 -11.39
C LEU A 17 -24.88 4.02 -10.90
N ARG A 18 -24.14 4.83 -11.67
CA ARG A 18 -22.84 5.38 -11.24
C ARG A 18 -23.00 6.25 -9.99
N GLU A 19 -23.95 7.16 -9.98
CA GLU A 19 -24.24 8.02 -8.83
C GLU A 19 -24.63 7.19 -7.59
N LEU A 20 -25.55 6.22 -7.75
CA LEU A 20 -25.95 5.32 -6.67
C LEU A 20 -24.76 4.52 -6.10
N LEU A 21 -23.88 4.01 -6.97
CA LEU A 21 -22.69 3.27 -6.55
C LEU A 21 -21.65 4.18 -5.86
N SER A 22 -21.46 5.41 -6.34
CA SER A 22 -20.59 6.40 -5.70
C SER A 22 -21.07 6.73 -4.29
N VAL A 23 -22.37 7.02 -4.12
CA VAL A 23 -22.98 7.27 -2.80
C VAL A 23 -22.82 6.06 -1.89
N ARG A 24 -23.04 4.84 -2.40
CA ARG A 24 -22.83 3.60 -1.64
C ARG A 24 -21.37 3.43 -1.21
N LEU A 25 -20.42 3.70 -2.10
CA LEU A 25 -18.98 3.61 -1.80
C LEU A 25 -18.56 4.59 -0.71
N GLN A 26 -19.05 5.83 -0.77
CA GLN A 26 -18.84 6.83 0.29
C GLN A 26 -19.45 6.37 1.62
N SER A 27 -20.69 5.88 1.59
CA SER A 27 -21.44 5.44 2.78
C SER A 27 -20.85 4.21 3.48
N TYR A 28 -20.12 3.36 2.76
CA TYR A 28 -19.54 2.13 3.31
C TYR A 28 -18.19 2.34 4.02
N THR A 29 -17.68 3.58 4.05
CA THR A 29 -16.42 3.88 4.72
C THR A 29 -16.55 3.72 6.24
N THR A 30 -15.68 2.89 6.82
CA THR A 30 -15.69 2.59 8.26
C THR A 30 -15.06 3.71 9.11
N SER A 31 -14.55 4.77 8.47
CA SER A 31 -13.88 5.91 9.09
C SER A 31 -14.75 6.60 10.15
N THR A 32 -16.07 6.64 9.94
CA THR A 32 -17.04 7.23 10.87
C THR A 32 -17.17 6.46 12.20
N SER A 33 -16.92 5.15 12.20
CA SER A 33 -16.98 4.32 13.41
C SER A 33 -15.90 4.70 14.43
N LYS A 34 -14.75 5.19 13.95
CA LYS A 34 -13.63 5.62 14.81
C LYS A 34 -13.96 6.88 15.58
N TYR A 35 -14.71 7.82 15.01
CA TYR A 35 -15.22 8.99 15.75
C TYR A 35 -16.15 8.58 16.89
N LYS A 36 -17.07 7.64 16.63
CA LYS A 36 -17.95 7.09 17.67
C LYS A 36 -17.14 6.40 18.79
N ALA A 37 -16.09 5.67 18.44
CA ALA A 37 -15.19 5.05 19.41
C ALA A 37 -14.44 6.10 20.26
N LEU A 38 -13.97 7.18 19.65
CA LEU A 38 -13.33 8.29 20.37
C LEU A 38 -14.30 8.93 21.36
N LEU A 39 -15.51 9.30 20.93
CA LEU A 39 -16.51 9.94 21.79
C LEU A 39 -16.91 9.08 22.99
N LYS A 40 -16.97 7.75 22.81
CA LYS A 40 -17.35 6.82 23.89
C LYS A 40 -16.22 6.47 24.86
N SER A 41 -14.97 6.67 24.49
CA SER A 41 -13.83 6.11 25.21
C SER A 41 -12.83 7.14 25.74
N VAL A 42 -12.97 8.42 25.36
CA VAL A 42 -12.16 9.50 25.93
C VAL A 42 -12.52 9.70 27.41
N SER A 43 -11.50 9.76 28.26
CA SER A 43 -11.63 10.01 29.69
C SER A 43 -11.99 11.48 29.97
N ALA A 44 -12.45 11.78 31.19
CA ALA A 44 -12.82 13.14 31.61
C ALA A 44 -11.71 14.20 31.41
N ASP A 45 -10.44 13.79 31.44
CA ASP A 45 -9.29 14.68 31.18
C ASP A 45 -8.99 14.90 29.68
N ARG A 46 -9.93 14.53 28.80
CA ARG A 46 -9.81 14.62 27.34
C ARG A 46 -8.65 13.80 26.76
N ARG A 47 -8.26 12.71 27.43
CA ARG A 47 -7.26 11.75 26.93
C ARG A 47 -7.87 10.38 26.70
N LEU A 48 -7.35 9.68 25.70
CA LEU A 48 -7.65 8.26 25.46
C LEU A 48 -6.46 7.40 25.87
N ARG A 49 -6.73 6.34 26.64
CA ARG A 49 -5.73 5.40 27.17
C ARG A 49 -6.03 3.98 26.70
N TRP A 50 -5.07 3.06 26.89
CA TRP A 50 -5.26 1.62 26.66
C TRP A 50 -5.61 1.24 25.20
N THR A 51 -5.07 1.99 24.24
CA THR A 51 -5.36 1.83 22.81
C THR A 51 -4.49 0.78 22.12
N LYS A 52 -3.63 0.12 22.88
CA LYS A 52 -2.56 -0.75 22.42
C LYS A 52 -2.47 -1.97 23.31
N GLN A 53 -2.44 -3.15 22.69
CA GLN A 53 -2.23 -4.43 23.38
C GLN A 53 -0.90 -5.04 22.93
N PHE A 54 -0.06 -5.37 23.90
CA PHE A 54 1.15 -6.15 23.69
C PHE A 54 0.81 -7.55 23.20
N TYR A 55 1.59 -8.07 22.24
CA TYR A 55 1.42 -9.41 21.67
C TYR A 55 0.00 -9.68 21.11
N GLY A 56 -0.71 -8.62 20.71
CA GLY A 56 -2.07 -8.75 20.20
C GLY A 56 -2.16 -9.49 18.86
N ALA A 57 -1.07 -9.54 18.09
CA ALA A 57 -0.91 -10.39 16.92
C ALA A 57 -0.06 -11.62 17.26
N SER A 58 -0.68 -12.64 17.86
CA SER A 58 -0.02 -13.78 18.50
C SER A 58 1.01 -14.53 17.63
N ARG A 59 0.82 -14.59 16.31
CA ARG A 59 1.76 -15.27 15.40
C ARG A 59 3.04 -14.48 15.11
N THR A 60 3.01 -13.16 15.23
CA THR A 60 4.13 -12.27 14.88
C THR A 60 4.70 -11.51 16.08
N GLY A 61 4.03 -11.60 17.23
CA GLY A 61 4.34 -10.83 18.43
C GLY A 61 4.10 -9.32 18.31
N ARG A 62 3.57 -8.82 17.18
CA ARG A 62 3.30 -7.40 16.99
C ARG A 62 2.23 -6.90 17.96
N TRP A 63 2.37 -5.63 18.34
CA TRP A 63 1.34 -4.89 19.05
C TRP A 63 0.08 -4.78 18.19
N ALA A 64 -1.09 -4.77 18.84
CA ALA A 64 -2.36 -4.57 18.14
C ALA A 64 -3.13 -3.38 18.71
N GLY A 65 -3.75 -2.60 17.82
CA GLY A 65 -4.64 -1.52 18.20
C GLY A 65 -5.93 -2.01 18.86
N ARG A 66 -6.41 -1.24 19.85
CA ARG A 66 -7.67 -1.44 20.56
C ARG A 66 -8.51 -0.16 20.50
N ILE A 67 -9.79 -0.28 20.83
CA ILE A 67 -10.75 0.82 20.86
C ILE A 67 -10.92 1.43 19.47
N PHE A 68 -10.29 2.57 19.18
CA PHE A 68 -10.35 3.21 17.86
C PHE A 68 -9.27 2.70 16.88
N GLN A 69 -8.37 1.81 17.36
CA GLN A 69 -7.29 1.17 16.59
C GLN A 69 -6.34 2.18 15.92
N PRO A 70 -5.40 2.78 16.68
CA PRO A 70 -4.48 3.81 16.16
C PRO A 70 -3.58 3.31 15.01
N ASP A 71 -3.33 2.00 14.94
CA ASP A 71 -2.51 1.39 13.88
C ASP A 71 -3.18 1.37 12.50
N ASN A 72 -4.51 1.44 12.48
CA ASN A 72 -5.30 1.33 11.27
C ASN A 72 -6.01 2.65 10.97
N LEU A 73 -5.31 3.77 11.14
CA LEU A 73 -5.84 5.08 10.77
C LEU A 73 -5.58 5.35 9.28
N PRO A 74 -6.61 5.73 8.50
CA PRO A 74 -6.45 6.10 7.10
C PRO A 74 -5.36 7.17 6.97
N ARG A 75 -4.58 7.06 5.89
CA ARG A 75 -3.65 8.12 5.51
C ARG A 75 -4.48 9.24 4.84
N PRO A 76 -4.22 10.52 5.16
CA PRO A 76 -4.87 11.62 4.45
C PRO A 76 -4.60 11.55 2.95
N THR A 77 -5.64 11.78 2.14
CA THR A 77 -5.52 11.84 0.67
C THR A 77 -5.59 13.25 0.11
N LEU A 78 -6.02 14.22 0.93
CA LEU A 78 -6.13 15.64 0.59
C LEU A 78 -4.89 16.41 1.03
N ASP A 79 -4.63 17.56 0.42
CA ASP A 79 -3.54 18.46 0.80
C ASP A 79 -3.81 19.16 2.15
N GLN A 80 -2.75 19.68 2.77
CA GLN A 80 -2.83 20.21 4.14
C GLN A 80 -3.79 21.40 4.26
N ASN A 81 -3.81 22.31 3.28
CA ASN A 81 -4.67 23.50 3.35
C ASN A 81 -6.15 23.08 3.30
N THR A 82 -6.48 22.12 2.45
CA THR A 82 -7.83 21.54 2.36
C THR A 82 -8.23 20.84 3.66
N LEU A 83 -7.31 20.13 4.31
CA LEU A 83 -7.56 19.50 5.61
C LEU A 83 -7.83 20.53 6.70
N ASP A 84 -7.03 21.59 6.78
CA ASP A 84 -7.17 22.63 7.81
C ASP A 84 -8.50 23.37 7.66
N ASN A 85 -8.84 23.79 6.43
CA ASN A 85 -10.12 24.41 6.11
C ASN A 85 -11.29 23.46 6.40
N GLY A 86 -11.14 22.18 6.05
CA GLY A 86 -12.16 21.16 6.30
C GLY A 86 -12.40 20.89 7.79
N ILE A 87 -11.35 20.93 8.62
CA ILE A 87 -11.48 20.82 10.08
C ILE A 87 -12.28 22.00 10.64
N GLU A 88 -12.01 23.22 10.21
CA GLU A 88 -12.77 24.40 10.66
C GLU A 88 -14.22 24.36 10.19
N ALA A 89 -14.47 23.96 8.93
CA ALA A 89 -15.82 23.76 8.41
C ALA A 89 -16.61 22.70 9.20
N LEU A 90 -15.96 21.58 9.55
CA LEU A 90 -16.56 20.51 10.35
C LEU A 90 -16.93 20.97 11.76
N LYS A 91 -16.07 21.79 12.38
CA LYS A 91 -16.36 22.38 13.71
C LYS A 91 -17.49 23.42 13.63
N ALA A 92 -17.56 24.18 12.54
CA ALA A 92 -18.59 25.19 12.30
C ALA A 92 -19.94 24.60 11.85
N GLY A 93 -19.98 23.31 11.47
CA GLY A 93 -21.20 22.65 10.99
C GLY A 93 -21.61 23.07 9.58
N CYS A 94 -20.68 23.62 8.77
CA CYS A 94 -20.95 24.12 7.43
C CYS A 94 -20.25 23.32 6.31
N THR A 95 -19.71 22.14 6.62
CA THR A 95 -18.95 21.31 5.66
C THR A 95 -19.72 20.99 4.39
N GLU A 96 -21.03 20.76 4.49
CA GLU A 96 -21.91 20.43 3.35
C GLU A 96 -21.99 21.56 2.31
N LEU A 97 -21.66 22.79 2.70
CA LEU A 97 -21.66 23.96 1.81
C LEU A 97 -20.33 24.15 1.07
N ILE A 98 -19.27 23.48 1.52
CA ILE A 98 -17.89 23.71 1.08
C ILE A 98 -17.30 22.46 0.40
N PHE A 99 -17.76 21.27 0.77
CA PHE A 99 -17.19 20.00 0.32
C PHE A 99 -18.26 19.05 -0.21
N ASP A 100 -18.04 18.53 -1.42
CA ASP A 100 -18.90 17.53 -2.05
C ASP A 100 -18.74 16.13 -1.44
N ASP A 101 -17.53 15.76 -1.00
CA ASP A 101 -17.23 14.44 -0.40
C ASP A 101 -16.81 14.56 1.06
N ILE A 102 -17.82 14.60 1.94
CA ILE A 102 -17.65 14.67 3.39
C ILE A 102 -16.99 13.40 3.94
N MET A 103 -17.21 12.24 3.32
CA MET A 103 -16.66 10.97 3.80
C MET A 103 -15.15 10.90 3.56
N GLN A 104 -14.68 11.35 2.39
CA GLN A 104 -13.27 11.47 2.11
C GLN A 104 -12.60 12.49 3.05
N LEU A 105 -13.24 13.64 3.27
CA LEU A 105 -12.72 14.66 4.16
C LEU A 105 -12.59 14.14 5.60
N THR A 106 -13.67 13.62 6.16
CA THR A 106 -13.69 13.05 7.54
C THR A 106 -12.70 11.90 7.69
N SER A 107 -12.55 11.04 6.68
CA SER A 107 -11.52 10.01 6.68
C SER A 107 -10.11 10.60 6.69
N SER A 108 -9.87 11.68 5.95
CA SER A 108 -8.54 12.29 5.85
C SER A 108 -8.13 13.10 7.08
N VAL A 109 -9.06 13.80 7.73
CA VAL A 109 -8.79 14.63 8.93
C VAL A 109 -8.77 13.81 10.23
N LEU A 110 -9.12 12.53 10.19
CA LEU A 110 -9.27 11.69 11.39
C LEU A 110 -8.02 11.62 12.27
N ARG A 111 -6.83 11.66 11.69
CA ARG A 111 -5.57 11.72 12.47
C ARG A 111 -5.44 13.01 13.27
N GLY A 112 -6.08 14.10 12.82
CA GLY A 112 -6.13 15.39 13.50
C GLY A 112 -6.88 15.37 14.84
N CYS A 113 -7.61 14.29 15.16
CA CYS A 113 -8.16 14.08 16.50
C CYS A 113 -7.08 13.84 17.58
N ILE A 114 -5.86 13.49 17.18
CA ILE A 114 -4.73 13.27 18.09
C ILE A 114 -3.89 14.54 18.13
N VAL A 115 -4.03 15.31 19.21
CA VAL A 115 -3.37 16.61 19.36
C VAL A 115 -2.38 16.60 20.52
N ALA A 116 -1.29 17.35 20.38
CA ALA A 116 -0.42 17.65 21.51
C ALA A 116 -1.16 18.53 22.53
N PRO A 117 -0.93 18.36 23.83
CA PRO A 117 -1.41 19.33 24.82
C PRO A 117 -0.70 20.68 24.64
N LEU A 118 -1.30 21.73 25.18
CA LEU A 118 -0.74 23.10 25.12
C LEU A 118 0.72 23.13 25.58
N GLY A 119 1.55 23.86 24.83
CA GLY A 119 2.99 23.99 25.10
C GLY A 119 3.82 22.76 24.75
N LYS A 120 3.24 21.72 24.13
CA LYS A 120 3.97 20.52 23.66
C LYS A 120 3.78 20.31 22.16
N LYS A 121 4.63 19.47 21.59
CA LYS A 121 4.52 18.96 20.22
C LYS A 121 4.59 17.43 20.19
N LEU A 122 3.96 16.82 19.20
CA LEU A 122 4.16 15.40 18.90
C LEU A 122 5.44 15.25 18.07
N VAL A 123 6.29 14.32 18.46
CA VAL A 123 7.51 13.96 17.73
C VAL A 123 7.34 12.54 17.21
N ILE A 124 7.55 12.36 15.90
CA ILE A 124 7.38 11.08 15.23
C ILE A 124 8.78 10.56 14.87
N SER A 125 9.03 9.29 15.18
CA SER A 125 10.20 8.55 14.72
C SER A 125 9.69 7.33 13.96
N ASP A 126 10.18 7.15 12.73
CA ASP A 126 9.80 6.05 11.85
C ASP A 126 11.05 5.30 11.40
N LEU A 127 10.96 3.97 11.33
CA LEU A 127 12.08 3.14 10.90
C LEU A 127 12.05 2.98 9.37
N SER A 128 12.83 3.81 8.69
CA SER A 128 12.90 3.87 7.22
C SER A 128 13.20 2.52 6.58
N ASN A 129 12.18 1.95 5.91
CA ASN A 129 12.26 0.69 5.17
C ASN A 129 12.79 -0.51 5.98
N ILE A 130 12.47 -0.57 7.29
CA ILE A 130 13.00 -1.60 8.19
C ILE A 130 12.73 -3.03 7.71
N GLU A 131 11.57 -3.29 7.12
CA GLU A 131 11.22 -4.63 6.61
C GLU A 131 12.11 -5.02 5.43
N GLY A 132 12.34 -4.11 4.47
CA GLY A 132 13.26 -4.35 3.35
C GLY A 132 14.71 -4.55 3.80
N ARG A 133 15.16 -3.80 4.82
CA ARG A 133 16.50 -3.95 5.41
C ARG A 133 16.67 -5.30 6.09
N MET A 134 15.72 -5.69 6.93
CA MET A 134 15.74 -6.97 7.64
C MET A 134 15.69 -8.15 6.68
N LEU A 135 14.84 -8.09 5.64
CA LEU A 135 14.75 -9.13 4.61
C LEU A 135 16.07 -9.29 3.85
N ALA A 136 16.65 -8.17 3.36
CA ALA A 136 17.93 -8.20 2.65
C ALA A 136 19.05 -8.81 3.51
N TRP A 137 19.10 -8.44 4.79
CA TRP A 137 20.08 -8.99 5.73
C TRP A 137 19.87 -10.49 5.99
N LEU A 138 18.63 -10.92 6.27
CA LEU A 138 18.31 -12.33 6.49
C LEU A 138 18.54 -13.21 5.26
N ALA A 139 18.32 -12.67 4.06
CA ALA A 139 18.55 -13.36 2.79
C ALA A 139 20.04 -13.38 2.38
N GLY A 140 20.92 -12.64 3.06
CA GLY A 140 22.33 -12.53 2.69
C GLY A 140 22.57 -11.70 1.42
N GLU A 141 21.64 -10.81 1.05
CA GLU A 141 21.76 -9.94 -0.12
C GLU A 141 22.72 -8.77 0.14
N ASN A 142 24.03 -9.08 0.20
CA ASN A 142 25.07 -8.11 0.53
C ASN A 142 25.03 -6.85 -0.36
N TRP A 143 24.72 -7.00 -1.65
CA TRP A 143 24.60 -5.87 -2.57
C TRP A 143 23.52 -4.86 -2.11
N LYS A 144 22.40 -5.35 -1.58
CA LYS A 144 21.27 -4.54 -1.16
C LYS A 144 21.49 -3.92 0.20
N VAL A 145 22.14 -4.66 1.10
CA VAL A 145 22.64 -4.13 2.38
C VAL A 145 23.64 -2.99 2.13
N ASN A 146 24.56 -3.15 1.16
CA ASN A 146 25.48 -2.10 0.76
C ASN A 146 24.74 -0.89 0.16
N ALA A 147 23.75 -1.11 -0.71
CA ALA A 147 22.93 -0.02 -1.24
C ALA A 147 22.19 0.76 -0.14
N PHE A 148 21.67 0.07 0.89
CA PHE A 148 21.11 0.71 2.08
C PHE A 148 22.15 1.56 2.82
N SER A 149 23.36 1.04 3.01
CA SER A 149 24.47 1.76 3.64
C SER A 149 24.88 3.02 2.84
N GLU A 150 24.99 2.92 1.52
CA GLU A 150 25.33 4.05 0.65
C GLU A 150 24.24 5.12 0.65
N PHE A 151 22.97 4.70 0.61
CA PHE A 151 21.83 5.61 0.72
C PHE A 151 21.84 6.38 2.05
N ASP A 152 22.10 5.69 3.17
CA ASP A 152 22.17 6.31 4.50
C ASP A 152 23.36 7.30 4.62
N ASN A 153 24.42 7.09 3.82
CA ASN A 153 25.57 7.99 3.70
C ASN A 153 25.42 9.06 2.60
N VAL A 154 24.22 9.23 2.03
CA VAL A 154 23.91 10.24 0.98
C VAL A 154 24.75 10.06 -0.29
N LYS A 155 25.13 8.81 -0.61
CA LYS A 155 25.97 8.47 -1.78
C LYS A 155 25.28 7.55 -2.80
N GLY A 156 24.11 7.00 -2.47
CA GLY A 156 23.42 5.99 -3.28
C GLY A 156 22.06 6.44 -3.82
N ASP A 157 21.59 5.72 -4.86
CA ASP A 157 20.29 5.91 -5.47
C ASP A 157 19.13 5.48 -4.55
N ASP A 158 17.94 6.00 -4.82
CA ASP A 158 16.71 5.57 -4.15
C ASP A 158 16.49 4.06 -4.33
N LEU A 159 16.48 3.31 -3.23
CA LEU A 159 16.38 1.84 -3.28
C LEU A 159 15.11 1.32 -3.98
N TYR A 160 14.01 2.07 -3.97
CA TYR A 160 12.81 1.65 -4.68
C TYR A 160 12.95 1.84 -6.19
N LYS A 161 13.74 2.82 -6.62
CA LYS A 161 14.14 2.95 -8.02
C LYS A 161 15.09 1.83 -8.41
N LEU A 162 16.08 1.48 -7.57
CA LEU A 162 16.97 0.34 -7.80
C LEU A 162 16.21 -0.99 -7.93
N ALA A 163 15.24 -1.25 -7.05
CA ALA A 163 14.41 -2.45 -7.10
C ALA A 163 13.63 -2.56 -8.43
N TYR A 164 12.99 -1.47 -8.85
CA TYR A 164 12.29 -1.42 -10.13
C TYR A 164 13.27 -1.54 -11.31
N ALA A 165 14.32 -0.73 -11.32
CA ALA A 165 15.35 -0.71 -12.36
C ALA A 165 15.92 -2.11 -12.61
N ARG A 166 16.24 -2.85 -11.56
CA ARG A 166 16.78 -4.21 -11.67
C ARG A 166 15.77 -5.21 -12.23
N ALA A 167 14.50 -5.15 -11.80
CA ALA A 167 13.47 -6.06 -12.29
C ALA A 167 13.09 -5.81 -13.76
N PHE A 168 13.14 -4.55 -14.18
CA PHE A 168 12.75 -4.11 -15.53
C PHE A 168 13.94 -3.82 -16.46
N ASN A 169 15.16 -4.12 -16.02
CA ASN A 169 16.41 -3.87 -16.74
C ASN A 169 16.54 -2.41 -17.26
N LEU A 170 16.26 -1.47 -16.37
CA LEU A 170 16.42 -0.02 -16.59
C LEU A 170 17.55 0.51 -15.72
N LEU A 171 18.04 1.71 -16.03
CA LEU A 171 18.90 2.46 -15.10
C LEU A 171 18.04 3.17 -14.03
N PRO A 172 18.47 3.25 -12.76
CA PRO A 172 17.72 3.92 -11.69
C PRO A 172 17.30 5.36 -12.01
N GLU A 173 18.14 6.10 -12.74
CA GLU A 173 17.88 7.47 -13.21
C GLU A 173 16.65 7.57 -14.13
N ASN A 174 16.38 6.53 -14.91
CA ASN A 174 15.26 6.46 -15.86
C ASN A 174 13.95 6.00 -15.20
N VAL A 175 13.96 5.72 -13.90
CA VAL A 175 12.77 5.30 -13.15
C VAL A 175 11.93 6.51 -12.76
N THR A 176 10.74 6.58 -13.33
CA THR A 176 9.73 7.60 -13.03
C THR A 176 9.15 7.46 -11.62
N LYS A 177 8.45 8.51 -11.14
CA LYS A 177 7.78 8.48 -9.83
C LYS A 177 6.72 7.38 -9.71
N ALA A 178 6.01 7.07 -10.80
CA ALA A 178 5.01 5.99 -10.84
C ALA A 178 5.68 4.61 -10.72
N GLN A 179 6.74 4.37 -11.48
CA GLN A 179 7.51 3.13 -11.43
C GLN A 179 8.18 2.91 -10.07
N ARG A 180 8.66 3.99 -9.42
CA ARG A 180 9.15 3.94 -8.03
C ARG A 180 8.08 3.44 -7.04
N GLN A 181 6.80 3.77 -7.24
CA GLN A 181 5.73 3.24 -6.38
C GLN A 181 5.55 1.74 -6.58
N VAL A 182 5.71 1.26 -7.82
CA VAL A 182 5.70 -0.18 -8.11
C VAL A 182 6.87 -0.88 -7.41
N GLY A 183 8.09 -0.34 -7.53
CA GLY A 183 9.27 -0.87 -6.80
C GLY A 183 9.07 -0.90 -5.28
N LYS A 184 8.43 0.14 -4.72
CA LYS A 184 8.06 0.17 -3.30
C LYS A 184 7.06 -0.92 -2.90
N LEU A 185 6.18 -1.32 -3.79
CA LEU A 185 5.19 -2.36 -3.53
C LEU A 185 5.74 -3.78 -3.77
N MET A 186 6.67 -3.92 -4.71
CA MET A 186 7.40 -5.16 -5.00
C MET A 186 8.16 -5.67 -3.80
N GLU A 187 8.91 -4.80 -3.12
CA GLU A 187 9.74 -5.15 -1.96
C GLU A 187 8.98 -5.94 -0.87
N PRO A 188 7.93 -5.38 -0.23
CA PRO A 188 7.15 -6.14 0.75
C PRO A 188 6.29 -7.22 0.07
N GLY A 189 5.74 -6.96 -1.13
CA GLY A 189 4.84 -7.89 -1.80
C GLY A 189 5.50 -9.25 -2.05
N LEU A 190 6.72 -9.26 -2.59
CA LEU A 190 7.48 -10.46 -2.86
C LEU A 190 8.08 -11.04 -1.56
N GLY A 191 8.53 -10.19 -0.62
CA GLY A 191 9.06 -10.61 0.68
C GLY A 191 8.06 -11.34 1.58
N TYR A 192 6.76 -11.01 1.50
CA TYR A 192 5.69 -11.70 2.22
C TYR A 192 5.10 -12.90 1.44
N GLY A 193 5.84 -13.44 0.47
CA GLY A 193 5.44 -14.64 -0.29
C GLY A 193 4.43 -14.36 -1.40
N GLY A 194 4.26 -13.10 -1.80
CA GLY A 194 3.45 -12.72 -2.94
C GLY A 194 3.93 -13.37 -4.23
N GLY A 195 3.03 -14.07 -4.91
CA GLY A 195 3.30 -14.72 -6.18
C GLY A 195 2.93 -13.86 -7.39
N VAL A 196 2.58 -14.52 -8.48
CA VAL A 196 2.10 -13.91 -9.72
C VAL A 196 0.93 -12.93 -9.51
N VAL A 197 0.09 -13.16 -8.50
CA VAL A 197 -1.04 -12.28 -8.11
C VAL A 197 -0.59 -10.87 -7.72
N VAL A 198 0.62 -10.71 -7.18
CA VAL A 198 1.16 -9.40 -6.83
C VAL A 198 1.42 -8.56 -8.09
N PHE A 199 1.93 -9.17 -9.16
CA PHE A 199 2.10 -8.50 -10.45
C PHE A 199 0.76 -8.13 -11.12
N LEU A 200 -0.27 -8.96 -10.98
CA LEU A 200 -1.63 -8.59 -11.39
C LEU A 200 -2.15 -7.36 -10.63
N THR A 201 -1.83 -7.27 -9.34
CA THR A 201 -2.18 -6.08 -8.53
C THR A 201 -1.46 -4.84 -9.05
N PHE A 202 -0.20 -4.97 -9.50
CA PHE A 202 0.55 -3.86 -10.10
C PHE A 202 -0.03 -3.43 -11.45
N ALA A 203 -0.38 -4.39 -12.30
CA ALA A 203 -1.06 -4.13 -13.56
C ALA A 203 -2.35 -3.33 -13.34
N LEU A 204 -3.14 -3.74 -12.36
CA LEU A 204 -4.43 -3.12 -12.07
C LEU A 204 -4.33 -1.77 -11.35
N ALA A 205 -3.38 -1.59 -10.44
CA ALA A 205 -3.27 -0.37 -9.63
C ALA A 205 -2.41 0.71 -10.27
N TYR A 206 -1.45 0.34 -11.12
CA TYR A 206 -0.44 1.24 -11.67
C TYR A 206 -0.32 1.17 -13.19
N GLY A 207 -1.20 0.41 -13.87
CA GLY A 207 -1.20 0.30 -15.33
C GLY A 207 0.03 -0.42 -15.88
N LEU A 208 0.64 -1.31 -15.09
CA LEU A 208 1.80 -2.09 -15.53
C LEU A 208 1.40 -3.08 -16.64
N ASP A 209 2.02 -2.94 -17.81
CA ASP A 209 1.86 -3.91 -18.90
C ASP A 209 2.73 -5.15 -18.63
N LEU A 210 2.06 -6.27 -18.37
CA LEU A 210 2.72 -7.53 -18.03
C LEU A 210 3.32 -8.23 -19.26
N ASP A 211 2.80 -7.97 -20.46
CA ASP A 211 3.34 -8.53 -21.71
C ASP A 211 4.65 -7.82 -22.08
N GLU A 212 4.72 -6.50 -21.90
CA GLU A 212 5.96 -5.74 -22.06
C GLU A 212 7.00 -6.14 -21.00
N LEU A 213 6.59 -6.30 -19.73
CA LEU A 213 7.46 -6.85 -18.69
C LEU A 213 8.00 -8.23 -19.11
N ALA A 214 7.13 -9.10 -19.63
CA ALA A 214 7.51 -10.42 -20.08
C ALA A 214 8.48 -10.39 -21.28
N LYS A 215 8.35 -9.44 -22.21
CA LYS A 215 9.30 -9.26 -23.31
C LYS A 215 10.67 -8.79 -22.80
N ALA A 216 10.70 -7.84 -21.88
CA ALA A 216 11.94 -7.24 -21.38
C ALA A 216 12.74 -8.16 -20.46
N SER A 217 12.07 -8.89 -19.55
CA SER A 217 12.75 -9.63 -18.48
C SER A 217 13.04 -11.09 -18.83
N LEU A 218 12.20 -11.75 -19.65
CA LEU A 218 12.34 -13.18 -19.96
C LEU A 218 13.69 -13.59 -20.58
N PRO A 219 14.35 -12.79 -21.45
CA PRO A 219 15.67 -13.12 -21.99
C PRO A 219 16.77 -13.17 -20.92
N ASN A 220 16.62 -12.43 -19.82
CA ASN A 220 17.64 -12.26 -18.78
C ASN A 220 17.44 -13.21 -17.59
N ILE A 221 16.34 -13.97 -17.56
CA ILE A 221 16.05 -14.90 -16.48
C ILE A 221 16.95 -16.14 -16.60
N PRO A 222 17.66 -16.54 -15.53
CA PRO A 222 18.50 -17.74 -15.53
C PRO A 222 17.73 -19.01 -15.94
N PRO A 223 18.32 -19.91 -16.73
CA PRO A 223 17.62 -21.10 -17.24
C PRO A 223 17.05 -22.02 -16.14
N ASN A 224 17.73 -22.13 -15.01
CA ASN A 224 17.27 -22.91 -13.85
C ASN A 224 15.99 -22.30 -13.26
N VAL A 225 15.97 -20.98 -13.05
CA VAL A 225 14.80 -20.25 -12.53
C VAL A 225 13.62 -20.38 -13.48
N LYS A 226 13.88 -20.20 -14.79
CA LYS A 226 12.86 -20.35 -15.82
C LYS A 226 12.25 -21.76 -15.82
N ARG A 227 13.06 -22.81 -15.67
CA ARG A 227 12.60 -24.19 -15.63
C ARG A 227 11.69 -24.45 -14.43
N GLU A 228 12.05 -23.93 -13.25
CA GLU A 228 11.21 -24.04 -12.06
C GLU A 228 9.88 -23.30 -12.22
N ALA A 229 9.91 -22.09 -12.79
CA ALA A 229 8.72 -21.30 -13.06
C ALA A 229 7.78 -21.98 -14.07
N ILE A 230 8.33 -22.63 -15.11
CA ILE A 230 7.55 -23.45 -16.06
C ILE A 230 6.90 -24.64 -15.35
N SER A 231 7.65 -25.36 -14.51
CA SER A 231 7.09 -26.47 -13.73
C SER A 231 5.95 -25.99 -12.81
N TRP A 232 6.09 -24.79 -12.23
CA TRP A 232 5.04 -24.19 -11.42
C TRP A 232 3.82 -23.75 -12.23
N TYR A 233 4.02 -23.23 -13.45
CA TYR A 233 2.94 -22.92 -14.38
C TYR A 233 2.11 -24.17 -14.71
N GLN A 234 2.77 -25.29 -15.06
CA GLN A 234 2.10 -26.56 -15.37
C GLN A 234 1.19 -27.02 -14.23
N LYS A 235 1.68 -26.99 -12.98
CA LYS A 235 0.86 -27.28 -11.79
C LYS A 235 -0.28 -26.27 -11.57
N SER A 236 -0.05 -25.02 -11.95
CA SER A 236 -1.06 -23.96 -11.85
C SER A 236 -2.17 -24.13 -12.88
N VAL A 237 -1.87 -24.72 -14.06
CA VAL A 237 -2.88 -25.11 -15.05
C VAL A 237 -3.77 -26.22 -14.50
N GLU A 238 -3.19 -27.26 -13.91
CA GLU A 238 -3.94 -28.39 -13.31
C GLU A 238 -4.91 -27.95 -12.20
N THR A 239 -4.60 -26.84 -11.52
CA THR A 239 -5.38 -26.33 -10.39
C THR A 239 -6.19 -25.07 -10.72
N ASP A 240 -6.27 -24.67 -11.99
CA ASP A 240 -6.95 -23.46 -12.47
C ASP A 240 -6.51 -22.16 -11.75
N LYS A 241 -5.21 -22.07 -11.45
CA LYS A 241 -4.56 -20.95 -10.73
C LYS A 241 -3.58 -20.18 -11.61
N THR A 242 -3.81 -20.16 -12.91
CA THR A 242 -3.06 -19.32 -13.86
C THR A 242 -3.54 -17.86 -13.83
N TYR A 243 -4.70 -17.59 -13.24
CA TYR A 243 -5.33 -16.27 -13.16
C TYR A 243 -5.58 -15.63 -14.53
N GLY A 244 -5.77 -16.45 -15.58
CA GLY A 244 -6.00 -15.98 -16.95
C GLY A 244 -4.75 -15.45 -17.66
N LEU A 245 -3.56 -15.63 -17.09
CA LEU A 245 -2.31 -15.19 -17.69
C LEU A 245 -1.81 -16.18 -18.74
N SER A 246 -1.16 -15.65 -19.78
CA SER A 246 -0.38 -16.47 -20.72
C SER A 246 0.79 -17.14 -19.99
N GLU A 247 1.23 -18.30 -20.48
CA GLU A 247 2.40 -19.00 -19.96
C GLU A 247 3.61 -18.07 -19.85
N LYS A 248 3.86 -17.30 -20.91
CA LYS A 248 4.98 -16.36 -20.98
C LYS A 248 4.95 -15.36 -19.82
N VAL A 249 3.81 -14.72 -19.59
CA VAL A 249 3.65 -13.71 -18.53
C VAL A 249 3.73 -14.34 -17.14
N PHE A 250 3.07 -15.49 -16.95
CA PHE A 250 3.10 -16.20 -15.68
C PHE A 250 4.54 -16.61 -15.32
N VAL A 251 5.24 -17.23 -16.26
CA VAL A 251 6.63 -17.69 -16.08
C VAL A 251 7.55 -16.52 -15.78
N THR A 252 7.41 -15.37 -16.47
CA THR A 252 8.19 -14.17 -16.11
C THR A 252 7.90 -13.72 -14.69
N CYS A 253 6.64 -13.56 -14.31
CA CYS A 253 6.27 -13.07 -12.98
C CYS A 253 6.76 -14.00 -11.86
N ASP A 254 6.60 -15.32 -12.03
CA ASP A 254 7.10 -16.29 -11.06
C ASP A 254 8.63 -16.38 -11.03
N SER A 255 9.29 -16.17 -12.17
CA SER A 255 10.76 -16.11 -12.24
C SER A 255 11.31 -14.87 -11.53
N LEU A 256 10.71 -13.69 -11.75
CA LEU A 256 11.11 -12.45 -11.07
C LEU A 256 10.98 -12.54 -9.55
N LYS A 257 10.04 -13.34 -9.04
CA LYS A 257 9.89 -13.61 -7.60
C LYS A 257 11.06 -14.45 -7.05
N ARG A 258 11.65 -15.33 -7.86
CA ARG A 258 12.67 -16.31 -7.46
C ARG A 258 14.10 -15.76 -7.54
N MET A 259 14.27 -14.58 -8.13
CA MET A 259 15.55 -13.89 -8.29
C MET A 259 15.73 -12.82 -7.23
#